data_AF-A0A7V6SXU3-F1
#
_entry.id   AF-A0A7V6SXU3-F1
#
_cell.length_a   1.000
_cell.length_b   1.000
_cell.length_c   1.000
_cell.angle_alpha   90.00
_cell.angle_beta   90.00
_cell.angle_gamma   90.00
#
_symmetry.space_group_name_H-M   'P 1'
#
loop_
_entity.id
_entity.type
_entity.pdbx_description
1 polymer ?
#
loop_
_entity_poly.entity_id
_entity_poly.type
_entity_poly.pdbx_seq_one_letter_code
_entity_poly.pdbx_strand_id
1 'polypeptide(L)'
;MDKVVTIDNYRYSIIKNYKDGFSEEEFKTRLTDYFYDYDYILGDWAYGKLRLKGFYDPKNSKVKEINNYKNIKKYIKDYCAYECKYFIAKKVYK
;
A
#
# COMPACT_ATOMS: atom_id res chain seq x y z
N MET A 1 8.99 -0.52 15.90
CA MET A 1 10.06 -0.55 14.88
C MET A 1 9.40 -0.92 13.57
N ASP A 2 9.28 0.01 12.64
CA ASP A 2 8.56 -0.25 11.37
C ASP A 2 9.38 -1.19 10.49
N LYS A 3 8.76 -2.27 9.97
CA LYS A 3 9.42 -3.22 9.07
C LYS A 3 9.78 -2.51 7.76
N VAL A 4 11.01 -2.63 7.29
CA VAL A 4 11.43 -2.10 5.98
C VAL A 4 11.74 -3.27 5.06
N VAL A 5 11.18 -3.25 3.85
CA VAL A 5 11.41 -4.25 2.80
C VAL A 5 11.97 -3.58 1.56
N THR A 6 12.77 -4.33 0.79
CA THR A 6 13.34 -3.86 -0.47
C THR A 6 12.86 -4.74 -1.60
N ILE A 7 12.20 -4.15 -2.59
CA ILE A 7 11.67 -4.82 -3.78
C ILE A 7 12.15 -4.04 -4.99
N ASP A 8 12.84 -4.71 -5.91
CA ASP A 8 13.37 -4.15 -7.16
C ASP A 8 14.07 -2.79 -6.99
N ASN A 9 14.96 -2.71 -5.99
CA ASN A 9 15.71 -1.52 -5.58
C ASN A 9 14.90 -0.39 -4.92
N TYR A 10 13.59 -0.55 -4.77
CA TYR A 10 12.74 0.36 -4.01
C TYR A 10 12.58 -0.10 -2.57
N ARG A 11 12.71 0.83 -1.63
CA ARG A 11 12.55 0.56 -0.20
C ARG A 11 11.18 1.01 0.25
N TYR A 12 10.50 0.16 1.00
CA TYR A 12 9.19 0.43 1.58
C TYR A 12 9.19 0.19 3.07
N SER A 13 8.69 1.16 3.84
CA SER A 13 8.43 1.02 5.27
C SER A 13 6.97 0.63 5.47
N ILE A 14 6.72 -0.47 6.19
CA ILE A 14 5.39 -0.94 6.54
C ILE A 14 4.91 -0.14 7.75
N ILE A 15 4.22 0.96 7.47
CA ILE A 15 3.72 1.90 8.47
C ILE A 15 2.39 1.47 9.10
N LYS A 16 1.74 0.46 8.51
CA LYS A 16 0.54 -0.18 9.07
C LYS A 16 0.50 -1.64 8.64
N ASN A 17 0.31 -2.53 9.60
CA ASN A 17 0.01 -3.94 9.37
C ASN A 17 -1.20 -4.32 10.22
N TYR A 18 -2.37 -4.47 9.61
CA TYR A 18 -3.61 -4.81 10.30
C TYR A 18 -3.93 -6.29 10.06
N LYS A 19 -4.11 -7.04 11.16
CA LYS A 19 -4.36 -8.49 11.15
C LYS A 19 -3.32 -9.29 10.36
N ASP A 20 -2.05 -8.90 10.50
CA ASP A 20 -0.94 -9.53 9.79
C ASP A 20 -1.18 -9.64 8.28
N GLY A 21 -1.77 -8.61 7.69
CA GLY A 21 -2.07 -8.53 6.27
C GLY A 21 -0.82 -8.40 5.38
N PHE A 22 0.33 -8.03 5.94
CA PHE A 22 1.56 -7.93 5.17
C PHE A 22 2.18 -9.31 4.91
N SER A 23 2.30 -9.68 3.63
CA SER A 23 3.12 -10.78 3.15
C SER A 23 4.13 -10.24 2.15
N GLU A 24 5.42 -10.43 2.43
CA GLU A 24 6.51 -9.92 1.61
C GLU A 24 6.57 -10.62 0.25
N GLU A 25 6.31 -11.93 0.22
CA GLU A 25 6.28 -12.74 -1.01
C GLU A 25 5.14 -12.30 -1.93
N GLU A 26 3.92 -12.17 -1.40
CA GLU A 26 2.77 -11.72 -2.18
C GLU A 26 2.92 -10.27 -2.62
N PHE A 27 3.49 -9.42 -1.76
CA PHE A 27 3.76 -8.04 -2.11
C PHE A 27 4.76 -7.95 -3.26
N LYS A 28 5.86 -8.71 -3.21
CA LYS A 28 6.85 -8.78 -4.29
C LYS A 28 6.24 -9.28 -5.60
N THR A 29 5.40 -10.30 -5.56
CA THR A 29 4.73 -10.84 -6.77
C THR A 29 3.73 -9.86 -7.39
N ARG A 30 3.06 -9.05 -6.58
CA ARG A 30 2.02 -8.11 -7.05
C ARG A 30 2.52 -6.71 -7.36
N LEU A 31 3.64 -6.30 -6.77
CA LEU A 31 4.20 -4.97 -6.94
C LEU A 31 4.91 -4.89 -8.29
N THR A 32 4.21 -4.38 -9.29
CA THR A 32 4.77 -4.10 -10.62
C THR A 32 5.38 -2.71 -10.70
N ASP A 33 6.09 -2.46 -11.80
CA ASP A 33 6.67 -1.17 -12.18
C ASP A 33 5.69 0.01 -12.13
N TYR A 34 4.42 -0.23 -12.48
CA TYR A 34 3.33 0.75 -12.33
C TYR A 34 3.25 1.36 -10.92
N PHE A 35 3.50 0.56 -9.88
CA PHE A 35 3.38 1.01 -8.50
C PHE A 35 4.57 1.84 -8.02
N TYR A 36 5.69 1.81 -8.74
CA TYR A 36 6.91 2.52 -8.33
C TYR A 36 6.75 4.03 -8.38
N ASP A 37 5.78 4.56 -9.12
CA ASP A 37 5.52 5.99 -9.15
C ASP A 37 4.83 6.50 -7.87
N TYR A 38 4.17 5.63 -7.11
CA TYR A 38 3.36 6.03 -5.95
C TYR A 38 4.17 6.17 -4.65
N ASP A 39 3.75 7.11 -3.80
CA ASP A 39 4.37 7.34 -2.49
C ASP A 39 3.95 6.29 -1.45
N TYR A 40 2.73 5.78 -1.57
CA TYR A 40 2.14 4.81 -0.64
C TYR A 40 1.44 3.71 -1.43
N ILE A 41 1.61 2.47 -0.98
CA ILE A 41 0.90 1.31 -1.50
C ILE A 41 0.02 0.75 -0.38
N LEU A 42 -1.28 0.70 -0.63
CA LEU A 42 -2.21 -0.08 0.18
C LEU A 42 -2.25 -1.49 -0.39
N GLY A 43 -1.99 -2.48 0.44
CA GLY A 43 -2.28 -3.88 0.14
C GLY A 43 -3.46 -4.33 0.98
N ASP A 44 -4.56 -4.71 0.33
CA ASP A 44 -5.75 -5.25 1.00
C ASP A 44 -6.11 -6.62 0.43
N TRP A 45 -6.76 -7.44 1.26
CA TRP A 45 -7.08 -8.81 0.88
C TRP A 45 -8.57 -8.98 0.66
N ALA A 46 -8.92 -9.46 -0.54
CA ALA A 46 -10.28 -9.82 -0.89
C ALA A 46 -10.30 -11.22 -1.50
N TYR A 47 -11.19 -12.09 -1.01
CA TYR A 47 -11.35 -13.47 -1.48
C TYR A 47 -10.02 -14.25 -1.54
N GLY A 48 -9.14 -14.04 -0.54
CA GLY A 48 -7.84 -14.70 -0.45
C GLY A 48 -6.78 -14.17 -1.42
N LYS A 49 -7.05 -13.12 -2.20
CA LYS A 49 -6.09 -12.50 -3.12
C LYS A 49 -5.66 -11.13 -2.64
N LEU A 50 -4.36 -10.85 -2.71
CA LEU A 50 -3.81 -9.53 -2.46
C LEU A 50 -4.13 -8.58 -3.62
N ARG A 51 -4.72 -7.43 -3.28
CA ARG A 51 -4.96 -6.30 -4.18
C ARG A 51 -4.05 -5.16 -3.75
N LEU A 52 -3.43 -4.50 -4.72
CA LEU A 52 -2.60 -3.32 -4.48
C LEU A 52 -3.28 -2.09 -5.06
N LYS A 53 -3.23 -0.99 -4.31
CA LYS A 53 -3.63 0.34 -4.78
C LYS A 53 -2.58 1.36 -4.40
N GLY A 54 -2.15 2.12 -5.41
CA GLY A 54 -1.24 3.25 -5.24
C GLY A 54 -1.95 4.51 -4.76
N PHE A 55 -1.30 5.22 -3.84
CA PHE A 55 -1.69 6.52 -3.34
C PHE A 55 -0.48 7.46 -3.35
N TYR A 56 -0.71 8.73 -3.62
CA TYR A 56 0.29 9.78 -3.53
C TYR A 56 0.17 10.54 -2.21
N ASP A 57 1.29 11.11 -1.79
CA ASP A 57 1.31 12.11 -0.73
C ASP A 57 0.45 13.32 -1.16
N PRO A 58 -0.29 13.96 -0.25
CA PRO A 58 -1.10 15.14 -0.61
C PRO A 58 -0.29 16.30 -1.21
N LYS A 59 1.03 16.32 -1.02
CA LYS A 59 1.94 17.32 -1.59
C LYS A 59 2.49 16.95 -2.97
N ASN A 60 2.26 15.73 -3.46
CA ASN A 60 2.76 15.27 -4.75
C ASN A 60 1.97 15.93 -5.90
N SER A 61 2.64 16.37 -6.96
CA SER A 61 1.99 17.02 -8.12
C SER A 61 1.06 16.09 -8.90
N LYS A 62 1.25 14.77 -8.80
CA LYS A 62 0.41 13.75 -9.46
C LYS A 62 -0.83 13.36 -8.66
N VAL A 63 -1.03 13.94 -7.47
CA VAL A 63 -2.16 13.62 -6.61
C VAL A 63 -3.48 14.06 -7.23
N LYS A 64 -4.46 13.17 -7.18
CA LYS A 64 -5.87 13.36 -7.54
C LYS A 64 -6.72 12.88 -6.36
N GLU A 65 -7.99 13.25 -6.31
CA GLU A 65 -8.87 12.85 -5.21
C GLU A 65 -8.90 11.32 -5.00
N ILE A 66 -8.94 10.55 -6.10
CA ILE A 66 -9.04 9.08 -6.10
C ILE A 66 -7.78 8.32 -5.61
N ASN A 67 -6.63 9.00 -5.57
CA ASN A 67 -5.33 8.42 -5.19
C ASN A 67 -4.64 9.28 -4.12
N ASN A 68 -5.37 10.16 -3.44
CA ASN A 68 -4.83 10.94 -2.33
C ASN A 68 -4.75 10.07 -1.07
N TYR A 69 -3.58 10.01 -0.44
CA TYR A 69 -3.40 9.27 0.81
C TYR A 69 -4.37 9.67 1.93
N LYS A 70 -4.84 10.93 1.96
CA LYS A 70 -5.89 11.37 2.91
C LYS A 70 -7.17 10.52 2.84
N ASN A 71 -7.47 9.97 1.66
CA ASN A 71 -8.66 9.17 1.41
C ASN A 71 -8.45 7.66 1.66
N ILE A 72 -7.26 7.23 2.11
CA ILE A 72 -6.96 5.81 2.29
C ILE A 72 -7.90 5.12 3.30
N LYS A 73 -8.24 5.81 4.39
CA LYS A 73 -9.17 5.27 5.41
C LYS A 73 -10.58 5.08 4.85
N LYS A 74 -11.03 6.03 4.03
CA LYS A 74 -12.30 5.94 3.32
C LYS A 74 -12.29 4.78 2.33
N TYR A 75 -11.22 4.66 1.54
CA TYR A 75 -11.05 3.53 0.62
C TYR A 75 -11.10 2.18 1.34
N ILE A 76 -10.39 2.03 2.46
CA ILE A 76 -10.47 0.79 3.27
C ILE A 76 -11.91 0.56 3.71
N LYS A 77 -12.59 1.56 4.28
CA LYS A 77 -13.99 1.40 4.74
C LYS A 77 -14.95 1.00 3.62
N ASP A 78 -14.77 1.55 2.43
CA ASP A 78 -15.69 1.36 1.30
C ASP A 78 -15.40 0.06 0.52
N TYR A 79 -14.15 -0.41 0.47
CA TYR A 79 -13.72 -1.52 -0.38
C TYR A 79 -13.15 -2.75 0.35
N CYS A 80 -12.81 -2.63 1.64
CA CYS A 80 -12.37 -3.73 2.49
C CYS A 80 -13.60 -4.22 3.27
N ALA A 81 -13.99 -5.47 3.04
CA ALA A 81 -15.10 -6.10 3.76
C ALA A 81 -14.85 -6.07 5.29
N TYR A 82 -15.89 -6.35 6.07
CA TYR A 82 -15.76 -6.51 7.52
C TYR A 82 -14.59 -7.46 7.82
N GLU A 83 -13.65 -7.01 8.65
CA GLU A 83 -12.47 -7.77 9.07
C GLU A 83 -11.38 -8.05 8.02
N CYS A 84 -11.40 -7.41 6.84
CA CYS A 84 -10.36 -7.64 5.85
C CYS A 84 -8.96 -7.18 6.34
N LYS A 85 -7.98 -8.06 6.16
CA LYS A 85 -6.58 -7.81 6.51
C LYS A 85 -5.96 -6.88 5.47
N TYR A 86 -5.13 -5.95 5.93
CA TYR A 86 -4.48 -4.98 5.03
C TYR A 86 -3.17 -4.46 5.62
N PHE A 87 -2.34 -3.89 4.75
CA PHE A 87 -1.13 -3.19 5.14
C PHE A 87 -0.95 -1.91 4.32
N ILE A 88 -0.18 -0.98 4.86
CA ILE A 88 0.21 0.25 4.17
C ILE A 88 1.73 0.30 4.13
N ALA A 89 2.27 0.32 2.92
CA ALA A 89 3.69 0.45 2.64
C ALA A 89 3.97 1.87 2.14
N LYS A 90 4.84 2.61 2.83
CA LYS A 90 5.31 3.94 2.42
C LYS A 90 6.65 3.80 1.73
N LYS A 91 6.79 4.37 0.54
CA LYS A 91 8.06 4.44 -0.17
C LYS A 91 9.05 5.30 0.62
N VAL A 92 10.27 4.78 0.79
CA VAL A 92 11.37 5.45 1.48
C VAL A 92 12.30 6.02 0.43
N TYR A 93 12.36 7.35 0.36
CA TYR A 93 13.35 8.06 -0.43
C TYR A 93 14.67 8.08 0.35
N LYS A 94 15.76 7.69 -0.31
CA LYS A 94 17.12 7.86 0.22
C LYS A 94 17.57 9.29 0.04
#